data_AF-A0A5C3EDU1-F1
#
_entry.id   AF-A0A5C3EDU1-F1
#
_cell.length_a   1.000
_cell.length_b   1.000
_cell.length_c   1.000
_cell.angle_alpha   90.00
_cell.angle_beta   90.00
_cell.angle_gamma   90.00
#
_symmetry.space_group_name_H-M   'P 1'
#
loop_
_entity.id
_entity.type
_entity.pdbx_description
1 polymer ?
#
loop_
_entity_poly.entity_id
_entity_poly.type
_entity_poly.pdbx_seq_one_letter_code
_entity_poly.pdbx_strand_id
1 'polypeptide(L)'
;MESSIDQVAAKCGKQLDTFQRCILANQQNPGACETYKTELSRCAASAVPLLNEIKNRCAAQVVAYDRCLEQFTSKGDEELERNCTPKLRDLWFCTEKVKRDIEGKDDEVIKSKMAGREALSK
;
A
#
# COMPACT_ATOMS: atom_id res chain seq x y z
N MET A 1 -2.36 7.99 8.61
CA MET A 1 -1.00 7.41 8.47
C MET A 1 -0.61 6.67 9.74
N GLU A 2 -0.85 7.24 10.92
CA GLU A 2 -0.64 6.60 12.23
C GLU A 2 -1.37 5.25 12.37
N SER A 3 -2.65 5.18 12.00
CA SER A 3 -3.44 3.92 12.00
C SER A 3 -2.92 2.84 11.05
N SER A 4 -2.12 3.20 10.04
CA SER A 4 -1.50 2.24 9.12
C SER A 4 -0.24 1.64 9.74
N ILE A 5 0.54 2.44 10.47
CA ILE A 5 1.74 1.99 11.19
C ILE A 5 1.33 1.03 12.30
N ASP A 6 0.27 1.34 13.06
CA ASP A 6 -0.25 0.45 14.10
C ASP A 6 -0.72 -0.90 13.55
N GLN A 7 -1.42 -0.90 12.40
CA GLN A 7 -1.85 -2.13 11.74
C GLN A 7 -0.67 -2.98 11.28
N VAL A 8 0.39 -2.36 10.77
CA VAL A 8 1.62 -3.05 10.37
C VAL A 8 2.33 -3.61 11.61
N ALA A 9 2.48 -2.83 12.67
CA ALA A 9 3.11 -3.28 13.92
C ALA A 9 2.35 -4.48 14.53
N ALA A 10 1.02 -4.42 14.55
CA ALA A 10 0.17 -5.49 15.08
C ALA A 10 0.19 -6.77 14.22
N LYS A 11 0.17 -6.65 12.89
CA LYS A 11 0.03 -7.80 11.97
C LYS A 11 1.36 -8.36 11.46
N CYS A 12 2.43 -7.56 11.46
CA CYS A 12 3.72 -7.88 10.84
C CYS A 12 4.88 -7.92 11.85
N GLY A 13 4.60 -8.02 13.15
CA GLY A 13 5.61 -7.99 14.22
C GLY A 13 6.74 -9.01 14.01
N LYS A 14 6.44 -10.21 13.50
CA LYS A 14 7.44 -11.24 13.22
C LYS A 14 8.42 -10.81 12.12
N GLN A 15 7.92 -10.30 10.98
CA GLN A 15 8.75 -9.84 9.88
C GLN A 15 9.57 -8.60 10.28
N LEU A 16 8.98 -7.72 11.09
CA LEU A 16 9.64 -6.52 11.59
C LEU A 16 10.81 -6.87 12.52
N ASP A 17 10.58 -7.77 13.47
CA ASP A 17 11.61 -8.28 14.38
C ASP A 17 12.74 -9.01 13.63
N THR A 18 12.39 -9.86 12.65
CA THR A 18 13.37 -10.60 11.84
C THR A 18 14.27 -9.66 11.04
N PHE A 19 13.68 -8.66 10.37
CA PHE A 19 14.44 -7.66 9.63
C PHE A 19 15.34 -6.82 10.55
N GLN A 20 14.81 -6.38 11.70
CA GLN A 20 15.58 -5.60 12.67
C GLN A 20 16.78 -6.38 13.22
N ARG A 21 16.60 -7.66 13.60
CA ARG A 21 17.71 -8.52 14.03
C ARG A 21 18.77 -8.67 12.95
N CYS A 22 18.37 -8.82 11.69
CA CYS A 22 19.31 -8.94 10.58
C CYS A 22 20.15 -7.66 10.42
N ILE A 23 19.54 -6.48 10.44
CA ILE A 23 20.25 -5.20 10.31
C ILE A 23 21.23 -4.99 11.47
N LEU A 24 20.80 -5.33 12.70
CA LEU A 24 21.67 -5.23 13.87
C LEU A 24 22.87 -6.18 13.79
N ALA A 25 22.69 -7.37 13.21
CA ALA A 25 23.77 -8.34 13.01
C ALA A 25 24.67 -8.02 11.80
N ASN A 26 24.17 -7.29 10.80
CA ASN A 26 24.86 -7.03 9.53
C ASN A 26 25.06 -5.53 9.28
N GLN A 27 25.43 -4.75 10.31
CA GLN A 27 25.57 -3.29 10.20
C GLN A 27 26.54 -2.84 9.11
N GLN A 28 27.59 -3.63 8.84
CA GLN A 28 28.58 -3.35 7.81
C GLN A 28 28.12 -3.76 6.40
N ASN A 29 27.09 -4.61 6.29
CA ASN A 29 26.50 -5.02 5.01
C ASN A 29 24.96 -5.15 5.12
N PRO A 30 24.22 -4.02 5.18
CA PRO A 30 22.77 -4.03 5.27
C PRO A 30 22.08 -4.74 4.09
N GLY A 31 22.75 -4.83 2.93
CA GLY A 31 22.25 -5.52 1.74
C GLY A 31 22.02 -7.02 1.95
N ALA A 32 22.68 -7.64 2.93
CA ALA A 32 22.42 -9.03 3.31
C ALA A 32 20.99 -9.26 3.83
N CYS A 33 20.28 -8.19 4.21
CA CYS A 33 18.94 -8.26 4.79
C CYS A 33 17.80 -7.98 3.79
N GLU A 34 18.10 -7.88 2.49
CA GLU A 34 17.13 -7.41 1.50
C GLU A 34 15.94 -8.37 1.30
N THR A 35 16.16 -9.67 1.55
CA THR A 35 15.08 -10.67 1.56
C THR A 35 14.08 -10.35 2.67
N TYR A 36 14.55 -10.11 3.90
CA TYR A 36 13.67 -9.80 5.04
C TYR A 36 12.96 -8.45 4.91
N LYS A 37 13.61 -7.46 4.29
CA LYS A 37 12.98 -6.18 3.93
C LYS A 37 11.84 -6.38 2.95
N THR A 38 12.03 -7.24 1.95
CA THR A 38 11.00 -7.58 0.96
C THR A 38 9.81 -8.27 1.63
N GLU A 39 10.07 -9.23 2.52
CA GLU A 39 9.04 -9.93 3.28
C GLU A 39 8.23 -8.99 4.19
N LEU A 40 8.91 -8.09 4.92
CA LEU A 40 8.25 -7.06 5.73
C LEU A 40 7.39 -6.13 4.86
N SER A 41 7.91 -5.69 3.72
CA SER A 41 7.20 -4.83 2.77
C SER A 41 5.95 -5.51 2.21
N ARG A 42 6.01 -6.82 1.95
CA ARG A 42 4.87 -7.61 1.51
C ARG A 42 3.81 -7.72 2.61
N CYS A 43 4.22 -8.00 3.84
CA CYS A 43 3.30 -8.05 4.97
C CYS A 43 2.62 -6.70 5.19
N ALA A 44 3.39 -5.60 5.23
CA ALA A 44 2.86 -4.26 5.46
C ALA A 44 1.82 -3.86 4.40
N ALA A 45 2.07 -4.22 3.14
CA ALA A 45 1.12 -3.99 2.06
C ALA A 45 -0.20 -4.75 2.22
N SER A 46 -0.17 -5.94 2.80
CA SER A 46 -1.38 -6.73 3.09
C SER A 46 -2.08 -6.34 4.40
N ALA A 47 -1.31 -5.81 5.36
CA ALA A 47 -1.80 -5.43 6.68
C ALA A 47 -2.76 -4.24 6.65
N VAL A 48 -2.60 -3.36 5.65
CA VAL A 48 -3.40 -2.15 5.42
C VAL A 48 -4.39 -2.42 4.28
N PRO A 49 -5.70 -2.61 4.56
CA PRO A 49 -6.69 -3.02 3.56
C PRO A 49 -6.75 -2.12 2.32
N LEU A 50 -6.70 -0.79 2.54
CA LEU A 50 -6.67 0.19 1.46
C LEU A 50 -5.48 -0.01 0.51
N LEU A 51 -4.28 -0.23 1.06
CA LEU A 51 -3.07 -0.43 0.24
C LEU A 51 -3.14 -1.76 -0.52
N ASN A 52 -3.67 -2.81 0.10
CA ASN A 52 -3.87 -4.09 -0.57
C ASN A 52 -4.84 -3.97 -1.74
N GLU A 53 -5.96 -3.30 -1.54
CA GLU A 53 -6.95 -3.07 -2.60
C GLU A 53 -6.42 -2.19 -3.72
N ILE A 54 -5.67 -1.13 -3.40
CA ILE A 54 -5.00 -0.29 -4.42
C ILE A 54 -4.02 -1.14 -5.24
N LYS A 55 -3.19 -1.96 -4.58
CA LYS A 55 -2.23 -2.82 -5.29
C LYS A 55 -2.92 -3.80 -6.23
N ASN A 56 -4.04 -4.39 -5.81
CA ASN A 56 -4.77 -5.36 -6.63
C ASN A 56 -5.52 -4.69 -7.78
N ARG A 57 -6.20 -3.56 -7.52
CA ARG A 57 -7.12 -2.92 -8.46
C ARG A 57 -6.44 -1.92 -9.40
N CYS A 58 -5.32 -1.34 -8.99
CA CYS A 58 -4.57 -0.34 -9.75
C CYS A 58 -3.22 -0.85 -10.28
N ALA A 59 -2.98 -2.17 -10.27
CA ALA A 59 -1.72 -2.77 -10.70
C ALA A 59 -1.27 -2.31 -12.10
N ALA A 60 -2.21 -2.20 -13.05
CA ALA A 60 -1.90 -1.78 -14.41
C ALA A 60 -1.41 -0.32 -14.47
N GLN A 61 -2.03 0.58 -13.70
CA GLN A 61 -1.64 1.98 -13.63
C GLN A 61 -0.30 2.16 -12.91
N VAL A 62 -0.05 1.39 -11.86
CA VAL A 62 1.25 1.35 -11.17
C VAL A 62 2.35 0.95 -12.15
N VAL A 63 2.20 -0.18 -12.84
CA VAL A 63 3.18 -0.66 -13.82
C VAL A 63 3.38 0.33 -14.97
N ALA A 64 2.32 0.98 -15.44
CA ALA A 64 2.42 1.99 -16.50
C ALA A 64 3.22 3.23 -16.06
N TYR A 65 3.05 3.66 -14.81
CA TYR A 65 3.80 4.78 -14.25
C TYR A 65 5.26 4.39 -14.00
N ASP A 66 5.52 3.23 -13.38
CA ASP A 66 6.88 2.74 -13.11
C ASP A 66 7.70 2.62 -14.41
N ARG A 67 7.12 2.03 -15.46
CA ARG A 67 7.77 1.95 -16.78
C ARG A 67 8.05 3.31 -17.39
N CYS A 68 7.21 4.31 -17.12
CA CYS A 68 7.46 5.66 -17.60
C CYS A 68 8.68 6.26 -16.88
N LEU A 69 8.75 6.11 -15.55
CA LEU A 69 9.90 6.57 -14.77
C LEU A 69 11.19 5.92 -15.26
N GLU A 70 11.21 4.61 -15.44
CA GLU A 70 12.36 3.87 -15.98
C GLU A 70 12.86 4.43 -17.32
N GLN A 71 11.94 4.91 -18.17
CA GLN A 71 12.28 5.42 -19.51
C GLN A 71 12.70 6.89 -19.55
N PHE A 72 12.20 7.72 -18.62
CA PHE A 72 12.31 9.18 -18.72
C PHE A 72 13.04 9.85 -17.55
N THR A 73 13.25 9.17 -16.42
CA THR A 73 13.95 9.77 -15.26
C THR A 73 15.37 10.23 -15.58
N SER A 74 16.07 9.57 -16.52
CA SER A 74 17.42 9.99 -16.95
C SER A 74 17.42 11.05 -18.07
N LYS A 75 16.26 11.46 -18.56
CA LYS A 75 16.12 12.36 -19.74
C LYS A 75 15.87 13.83 -19.37
N GLY A 76 15.77 14.14 -18.08
CA GLY A 76 15.51 15.49 -17.56
C GLY A 76 14.05 15.74 -17.23
N ASP A 77 13.82 16.74 -16.39
CA ASP A 77 12.52 16.98 -15.75
C ASP A 77 11.41 17.31 -16.74
N GLU A 78 11.70 18.05 -17.82
CA GLU A 78 10.70 18.42 -18.83
C GLU A 78 10.15 17.19 -19.58
N GLU A 79 11.03 16.26 -19.98
CA GLU A 79 10.62 15.01 -20.61
C GLU A 79 9.91 14.08 -19.62
N LEU A 80 10.35 14.05 -18.36
CA LEU A 80 9.73 13.28 -17.30
C LEU A 80 8.30 13.77 -17.02
N GLU A 81 8.13 15.08 -16.85
CA GLU A 81 6.82 15.69 -16.57
C GLU A 81 5.87 15.47 -17.74
N ARG A 82 6.29 15.76 -18.97
CA ARG A 82 5.47 15.63 -20.17
C ARG A 82 4.97 14.20 -20.37
N ASN A 83 5.81 13.20 -20.14
CA ASN A 83 5.47 11.80 -20.43
C ASN A 83 4.83 11.08 -19.24
N CYS A 84 5.26 11.37 -18.00
CA CYS A 84 4.86 10.59 -16.83
C CYS A 84 3.78 11.24 -15.97
N THR A 85 3.55 12.55 -16.05
CA THR A 85 2.43 13.21 -15.34
C THR A 85 1.06 12.66 -15.75
N PRO A 86 0.78 12.38 -17.03
CA PRO A 86 -0.49 11.73 -17.41
C PRO A 86 -0.67 10.35 -16.76
N LYS A 87 0.40 9.54 -16.70
CA LYS A 87 0.37 8.21 -16.07
C LYS A 87 0.18 8.29 -14.56
N LEU A 88 0.82 9.27 -13.92
CA LEU A 88 0.59 9.57 -12.50
C LEU A 88 -0.87 9.95 -12.24
N ARG A 89 -1.48 10.76 -13.11
CA ARG A 89 -2.88 11.15 -13.01
C ARG A 89 -3.82 9.96 -13.14
N ASP A 90 -3.57 9.05 -14.09
CA ASP A 90 -4.35 7.82 -14.26
C ASP A 90 -4.28 6.94 -13.00
N LEU A 91 -3.09 6.80 -12.42
CA LEU A 91 -2.89 6.11 -11.15
C LEU A 91 -3.68 6.78 -10.01
N TRP A 92 -3.59 8.10 -9.89
CA TRP A 92 -4.31 8.86 -8.87
C TRP A 92 -5.84 8.66 -8.97
N PHE A 93 -6.41 8.73 -10.17
CA PHE A 93 -7.85 8.47 -10.36
C PHE A 93 -8.23 7.05 -9.93
N CYS A 94 -7.38 6.06 -10.21
CA CYS A 94 -7.62 4.71 -9.75
C CYS A 94 -7.59 4.63 -8.22
N THR A 95 -6.59 5.22 -7.56
CA THR A 95 -6.48 5.19 -6.10
C THR A 95 -7.65 5.89 -5.40
N GLU A 96 -8.11 7.02 -5.93
CA GLU A 96 -9.27 7.74 -5.40
C GLU A 96 -10.56 6.93 -5.54
N LYS A 97 -10.74 6.25 -6.68
CA LYS A 97 -11.88 5.35 -6.88
C LYS A 97 -11.87 4.20 -5.86
N VAL A 98 -10.72 3.55 -5.69
CA VAL A 98 -10.58 2.44 -4.73
C VAL A 98 -10.87 2.91 -3.30
N LYS A 99 -10.33 4.07 -2.91
CA LYS A 99 -10.57 4.65 -1.60
C LYS A 99 -12.06 4.87 -1.33
N ARG A 100 -12.77 5.53 -2.25
CA ARG A 100 -14.22 5.78 -2.13
C ARG A 100 -15.03 4.49 -2.03
N ASP A 101 -14.67 3.48 -2.83
CA ASP A 101 -15.37 2.19 -2.81
C ASP A 101 -15.19 1.43 -1.48
N ILE A 102 -14.07 1.62 -0.80
CA ILE A 102 -13.79 0.99 0.50
C ILE A 102 -14.50 1.76 1.61
N GLU A 103 -14.39 3.09 1.62
CA GLU A 103 -15.09 3.94 2.59
C GLU A 103 -16.61 3.74 2.50
N GLY A 104 -17.18 3.67 1.30
CA GLY A 104 -18.61 3.41 1.11
C GLY A 104 -19.07 2.00 1.53
N LYS A 105 -18.19 0.99 1.47
CA LYS A 105 -18.49 -0.37 1.97
C LYS A 105 -18.49 -0.44 3.49
N ASP A 106 -17.59 0.28 4.16
CA ASP A 106 -17.54 0.33 5.61
C ASP A 106 -18.81 0.93 6.19
N ASP A 107 -19.35 1.99 5.57
CA ASP A 107 -20.61 2.62 5.96
C ASP A 107 -21.82 1.67 5.83
N GLU A 108 -21.88 0.89 4.75
CA GLU A 108 -22.96 -0.09 4.52
C GLU A 108 -22.92 -1.23 5.57
N VAL A 109 -21.72 -1.74 5.86
CA VAL A 109 -21.51 -2.79 6.87
C VAL A 109 -21.89 -2.31 8.27
N ILE A 110 -21.55 -1.06 8.63
CA ILE A 110 -21.93 -0.47 9.92
C ILE A 110 -23.46 -0.36 10.02
N LYS A 111 -24.12 0.12 8.96
CA LYS A 111 -25.59 0.24 8.92
C LYS A 111 -26.29 -1.11 9.07
N SER A 112 -25.83 -2.15 8.37
CA SER A 112 -26.37 -3.51 8.48
C SER A 112 -26.17 -4.11 9.88
N LYS A 113 -25.01 -3.87 10.52
CA LYS A 113 -24.74 -4.32 11.90
C LYS A 113 -25.63 -3.60 12.93
N MET A 114 -25.89 -2.31 12.75
CA MET A 114 -26.80 -1.56 13.62
C MET A 114 -28.23 -2.06 13.49
N ALA A 115 -28.72 -2.24 12.26
CA ALA A 115 -30.06 -2.78 12.00
C ALA A 115 -30.25 -4.20 12.57
N GLY A 116 -29.23 -5.07 12.45
CA GLY A 116 -29.26 -6.41 13.03
C GLY A 116 -29.29 -6.42 14.56
N ARG A 117 -28.53 -5.52 15.21
CA ARG A 117 -28.57 -5.36 16.68
C ARG A 117 -29.92 -4.86 17.19
N GLU A 118 -30.55 -3.94 16.47
CA GLU A 118 -31.88 -3.40 16.81
C GLU A 118 -32.98 -4.47 16.67
N ALA A 119 -32.84 -5.38 15.71
CA ALA A 119 -33.76 -6.51 15.50
C ALA A 119 -33.62 -7.62 16.55
N LEU A 120 -32.44 -7.79 17.16
CA LEU A 120 -32.16 -8.79 18.21
C LEU A 120 -32.53 -8.32 19.63
N SER A 121 -32.86 -7.03 19.80
CA SER A 121 -33.17 -6.41 21.09
C SER A 121 -34.69 -6.23 21.33
N LYS A 122 -35.54 -6.81 20.48
CA LYS A 122 -37.00 -6.87 20.60
C LYS A 122 -37.44 -8.32 20.76
#